data_AF-A0A4Q5RRY3-F1
#
_entry.id   AF-A0A4Q5RRY3-F1
#
_cell.length_a   1.000
_cell.length_b   1.000
_cell.length_c   1.000
_cell.angle_alpha   90.00
_cell.angle_beta   90.00
_cell.angle_gamma   90.00
#
_symmetry.space_group_name_H-M   'P 1'
#
loop_
_entity.id
_entity.type
_entity.pdbx_description
1 polymer ?
#
loop_
_entity_poly.entity_id
_entity_poly.type
_entity_poly.pdbx_seq_one_letter_code
_entity_poly.pdbx_strand_id
1 'polypeptide(L)'
;MNLEGRVIQTSKITKWTPGTVAAARTYFTSFFNWCMAKARKYIDENPMHGINEMKINSNNEAPERHMPFSTEQLRAVLQYLDENDKYMALFCRSIFYTCVRPKELRGLRVADINLNNGTMKVRMDVMKTSQKPKPDIVHLDRNFIPHLEQLNLHTFPPHYRLFSGNFEKVVGEKSVGVNTPLNRLKTALQKLGLNGKGHGVYSFKHTSNIQRLNAGWELAQIMKANRHSSITETEKYLKGLLALTDISKLEVPAF
;
A
#
# COMPACT_ATOMS: atom_id res chain seq x y z
N MET A 1 36.13 -0.49 -12.72
CA MET A 1 35.02 -1.40 -13.05
C MET A 1 35.67 -2.67 -13.57
N ASN A 2 35.85 -3.69 -12.72
CA ASN A 2 36.53 -4.91 -13.15
C ASN A 2 35.48 -5.84 -13.74
N LEU A 3 35.58 -6.14 -15.03
CA LEU A 3 34.69 -7.03 -15.78
C LEU A 3 35.26 -8.46 -15.82
N GLU A 4 35.89 -8.90 -14.73
CA GLU A 4 36.32 -10.28 -14.55
C GLU A 4 35.50 -10.92 -13.44
N GLY A 5 34.46 -11.66 -13.83
CA GLY A 5 33.52 -12.33 -12.95
C GLY A 5 32.08 -11.84 -13.15
N ARG A 6 31.11 -12.77 -13.14
CA ARG A 6 29.67 -12.56 -13.42
C ARG A 6 28.92 -11.66 -12.41
N VAL A 7 29.64 -10.86 -11.65
CA VAL A 7 29.11 -10.04 -10.55
C VAL A 7 29.63 -8.62 -10.70
N ILE A 8 28.70 -7.68 -10.90
CA ILE A 8 29.01 -6.26 -10.84
C ILE A 8 28.61 -5.77 -9.44
N GLN A 9 29.61 -5.36 -8.66
CA GLN A 9 29.38 -4.60 -7.45
C GLN A 9 29.31 -3.12 -7.80
N THR A 10 28.17 -2.49 -7.54
CA THR A 10 28.05 -1.05 -7.70
C THR A 10 28.88 -0.36 -6.61
N SER A 11 29.80 0.54 -6.99
CA SER A 11 30.56 1.33 -6.00
C SER A 11 29.62 2.04 -5.02
N LYS A 12 30.04 2.26 -3.77
CA LYS A 12 29.26 2.98 -2.73
C LYS A 12 28.78 4.39 -3.16
N ILE A 13 29.30 4.92 -4.26
CA ILE A 13 28.89 6.21 -4.84
C ILE A 13 27.45 6.17 -5.36
N THR A 14 26.95 5.02 -5.84
CA THR A 14 25.56 4.88 -6.27
C THR A 14 24.65 4.53 -5.08
N LYS A 15 23.81 5.47 -4.65
CA LYS A 15 22.89 5.37 -3.49
C LYS A 15 21.66 4.45 -3.71
N TRP A 16 21.69 3.53 -4.68
CA TRP A 16 20.48 2.80 -5.09
C TRP A 16 20.27 1.54 -4.24
N THR A 17 19.06 1.31 -3.77
CA THR A 17 18.69 0.08 -3.03
C THR A 17 18.59 -1.10 -3.99
N PRO A 18 18.62 -2.36 -3.51
CA PRO A 18 18.41 -3.55 -4.33
C PRO A 18 17.13 -3.47 -5.19
N GLY A 19 16.04 -2.95 -4.60
CA GLY A 19 14.77 -2.75 -5.31
C GLY A 19 14.87 -1.74 -6.46
N THR A 20 15.61 -0.63 -6.27
CA THR A 20 15.85 0.36 -7.33
C THR A 20 16.67 -0.23 -8.46
N VAL A 21 17.70 -1.02 -8.15
CA VAL A 21 18.52 -1.73 -9.15
C VAL A 21 17.67 -2.70 -9.97
N ALA A 22 16.82 -3.50 -9.30
CA ALA A 22 15.92 -4.43 -9.97
C ALA A 22 14.89 -3.71 -10.87
N ALA A 23 14.36 -2.57 -10.42
CA ALA A 23 13.43 -1.75 -11.21
C ALA A 23 14.10 -1.16 -12.46
N ALA A 24 15.30 -0.58 -12.31
CA ALA A 24 16.08 -0.05 -13.43
C ALA A 24 16.33 -1.14 -14.49
N ARG A 25 16.76 -2.33 -14.05
CA ARG A 25 16.95 -3.47 -14.95
C ARG A 25 15.67 -3.84 -15.70
N THR A 26 14.53 -3.87 -15.02
CA THR A 26 13.23 -4.14 -15.65
C THR A 26 12.89 -3.11 -16.73
N TYR A 27 13.10 -1.82 -16.45
CA TYR A 27 12.82 -0.75 -17.39
C TYR A 27 13.71 -0.83 -18.63
N PHE A 28 15.02 -0.97 -18.46
CA PHE A 28 15.94 -1.06 -19.59
C PHE A 28 15.69 -2.32 -20.42
N THR A 29 15.50 -3.48 -19.79
CA THR A 29 15.16 -4.71 -20.52
C THR A 29 13.87 -4.54 -21.33
N SER A 30 12.83 -3.95 -20.75
CA SER A 30 11.56 -3.70 -21.45
C SER A 30 11.72 -2.73 -22.61
N PHE A 31 12.48 -1.65 -22.43
CA PHE A 31 12.73 -0.64 -23.46
C PHE A 31 13.53 -1.22 -24.63
N PHE A 32 14.64 -1.91 -24.39
CA PHE A 32 15.44 -2.48 -25.46
C PHE A 32 14.74 -3.65 -26.18
N ASN A 33 13.92 -4.44 -25.48
CA ASN A 33 13.04 -5.41 -26.12
C ASN A 33 12.01 -4.72 -27.05
N TRP A 34 11.47 -3.57 -26.63
CA TRP A 34 10.59 -2.76 -27.47
C TRP A 34 11.32 -2.19 -28.70
N CYS A 35 12.60 -1.83 -28.58
CA CYS A 35 13.42 -1.38 -29.71
C CYS A 35 13.73 -2.50 -30.71
N MET A 36 13.94 -3.73 -30.23
CA MET A 36 14.14 -4.92 -31.06
C MET A 36 12.85 -5.47 -31.67
N ALA A 37 11.68 -5.03 -31.22
CA ALA A 37 10.41 -5.59 -31.66
C ALA A 37 10.35 -5.61 -33.20
N LYS A 38 9.96 -6.76 -33.77
CA LYS A 38 10.10 -7.07 -35.21
C LYS A 38 9.50 -6.02 -36.15
N ALA A 39 8.50 -5.29 -35.70
CA ALA A 39 7.84 -4.22 -36.47
C ALA A 39 8.64 -2.91 -36.56
N ARG A 40 9.66 -2.70 -35.70
CA ARG A 40 10.42 -1.44 -35.61
C ARG A 40 11.91 -1.58 -35.88
N LYS A 41 12.54 -2.66 -35.40
CA LYS A 41 13.99 -2.97 -35.56
C LYS A 41 14.90 -1.72 -35.49
N TYR A 42 14.83 -0.97 -34.40
CA TYR A 42 15.71 0.20 -34.21
C TYR A 42 17.14 -0.19 -33.86
N ILE A 43 17.33 -1.39 -33.33
CA ILE A 43 18.62 -1.98 -32.96
C ILE A 43 18.59 -3.47 -33.33
N ASP A 44 19.77 -4.00 -33.65
CA ASP A 44 19.92 -5.41 -34.06
C ASP A 44 20.09 -6.35 -32.86
N GLU A 45 20.67 -5.86 -31.77
CA GLU A 45 20.93 -6.63 -30.55
C GLU A 45 20.49 -5.88 -29.30
N ASN A 46 20.07 -6.62 -28.26
CA ASN A 46 19.67 -6.03 -26.98
C ASN A 46 20.90 -5.84 -26.08
N PRO A 47 21.31 -4.59 -25.76
CA PRO A 47 22.47 -4.33 -24.90
C PRO A 47 22.34 -4.91 -23.48
N MET A 48 21.13 -5.26 -23.06
CA MET A 48 20.86 -5.88 -21.76
C MET A 48 21.10 -7.39 -21.72
N HIS A 49 21.39 -8.07 -22.84
CA HIS A 49 21.54 -9.53 -22.87
C HIS A 49 22.62 -10.02 -21.88
N GLY A 50 23.85 -9.50 -21.97
CA GLY A 50 24.94 -9.85 -21.05
C GLY A 50 24.73 -9.34 -19.62
N ILE A 51 24.01 -8.22 -19.45
CA ILE A 51 23.70 -7.66 -18.13
C ILE A 51 22.62 -8.49 -17.41
N ASN A 52 21.71 -9.13 -18.16
CA ASN A 52 20.69 -9.99 -17.60
C ASN A 52 21.28 -11.27 -16.97
N GLU A 53 22.45 -11.71 -17.42
CA GLU A 53 23.11 -12.87 -16.81
C GLU A 53 23.95 -12.48 -15.60
N MET A 54 24.25 -11.18 -15.44
CA MET A 54 25.03 -10.67 -14.32
C MET A 54 24.19 -10.49 -13.07
N LYS A 55 24.78 -10.84 -11.93
CA LYS A 55 24.24 -10.50 -10.62
C LYS A 55 24.71 -9.09 -10.25
N ILE A 56 23.79 -8.12 -10.28
CA ILE A 56 24.06 -6.75 -9.80
C ILE A 56 23.64 -6.68 -8.35
N ASN A 57 24.61 -6.67 -7.44
CA ASN A 57 24.35 -6.56 -6.01
C ASN A 57 24.47 -5.10 -5.58
N SER A 58 23.45 -4.62 -4.88
CA SER A 58 23.54 -3.42 -4.05
C SER A 58 23.49 -3.84 -2.59
N ASN A 59 24.40 -3.28 -1.78
CA ASN A 59 24.43 -3.47 -0.34
C ASN A 59 23.83 -2.28 0.41
N ASN A 60 23.15 -1.36 -0.29
CA ASN A 60 22.52 -0.21 0.35
C ASN A 60 21.22 -0.64 1.02
N GLU A 61 21.16 -0.40 2.33
CA GLU A 61 19.94 -0.61 3.11
C GLU A 61 18.87 0.41 2.68
N ALA A 62 17.69 -0.10 2.36
CA ALA A 62 16.53 0.75 2.21
C ALA A 62 16.07 1.16 3.62
N PRO A 63 15.71 2.43 3.86
CA PRO A 63 15.06 2.78 5.11
C PRO A 63 13.78 1.95 5.26
N GLU A 64 13.51 1.49 6.47
CA GLU A 64 12.26 0.80 6.79
C GLU A 64 11.07 1.68 6.42
N ARG A 65 10.10 1.10 5.72
CA ARG A 65 8.93 1.81 5.23
C ARG A 65 7.69 0.99 5.48
N HIS A 66 6.62 1.71 5.78
CA HIS A 66 5.29 1.17 6.04
C HIS A 66 5.24 0.21 7.23
N MET A 67 6.16 0.35 8.19
CA MET A 67 6.22 -0.51 9.37
C MET A 67 4.84 -0.61 10.04
N PRO A 68 4.35 -1.84 10.33
CA PRO A 68 3.08 -2.01 11.00
C PRO A 68 3.14 -1.41 12.40
N PHE A 69 2.03 -0.85 12.85
CA PHE A 69 1.85 -0.45 14.24
C PHE A 69 1.65 -1.67 15.15
N SER A 70 2.18 -1.61 16.37
CA SER A 70 1.71 -2.44 17.48
C SER A 70 0.25 -2.09 17.84
N THR A 71 -0.40 -2.93 18.65
CA THR A 71 -1.78 -2.66 19.12
C THR A 71 -1.88 -1.34 19.87
N GLU A 72 -0.89 -1.05 20.74
CA GLU A 72 -0.81 0.16 21.55
C GLU A 72 -0.56 1.39 20.67
N GLN A 73 0.37 1.28 19.71
CA GLN A 73 0.65 2.34 18.75
C GLN A 73 -0.57 2.65 17.88
N LEU A 74 -1.25 1.63 17.35
CA LEU A 74 -2.45 1.81 16.54
C LEU A 74 -3.54 2.54 17.34
N ARG A 75 -3.76 2.11 18.60
CA ARG A 75 -4.73 2.75 19.49
C ARG A 75 -4.36 4.21 19.75
N ALA A 76 -3.12 4.49 20.12
CA ALA A 76 -2.65 5.85 20.41
C ALA A 76 -2.76 6.77 19.17
N VAL A 77 -2.39 6.27 17.99
CA VAL A 77 -2.51 7.02 16.73
C VAL A 77 -3.97 7.31 16.40
N LEU A 78 -4.86 6.32 16.45
CA LEU A 78 -6.27 6.55 16.14
C LEU A 78 -6.94 7.48 17.15
N GLN A 79 -6.65 7.33 18.45
CA GLN A 79 -7.19 8.23 19.49
C GLN A 79 -6.75 9.68 19.26
N TYR A 80 -5.45 9.91 19.03
CA TYR A 80 -4.95 11.25 18.73
C TYR A 80 -5.65 11.85 17.49
N LEU A 81 -5.84 11.05 16.44
CA LEU A 81 -6.53 11.51 15.23
C LEU A 81 -8.02 11.76 15.47
N ASP A 82 -8.71 10.95 16.27
CA ASP A 82 -10.14 11.17 16.59
C ASP A 82 -10.35 12.53 17.30
N GLU A 83 -9.41 12.94 18.14
CA GLU A 83 -9.41 14.22 18.86
C GLU A 83 -8.98 15.42 18.00
N ASN A 84 -7.96 15.24 17.15
CA ASN A 84 -7.27 16.36 16.48
C ASN A 84 -7.50 16.45 14.96
N ASP A 85 -7.85 15.33 14.30
CA ASP A 85 -7.97 15.23 12.85
C ASP A 85 -8.93 14.10 12.42
N LYS A 86 -10.23 14.32 12.63
CA LYS A 86 -11.29 13.33 12.31
C LYS A 86 -11.29 12.90 10.84
N TYR A 87 -10.90 13.80 9.94
CA TYR A 87 -10.73 13.48 8.51
C TYR A 87 -9.69 12.37 8.34
N MET A 88 -8.52 12.55 8.96
CA MET A 88 -7.44 11.58 8.84
C MET A 88 -7.73 10.30 9.64
N ALA A 89 -8.44 10.39 10.76
CA ALA A 89 -8.92 9.23 11.51
C ALA A 89 -9.77 8.31 10.62
N LEU A 90 -10.77 8.89 9.92
CA LEU A 90 -11.61 8.15 8.98
C LEU A 90 -10.80 7.58 7.81
N PHE A 91 -9.86 8.36 7.25
CA PHE A 91 -9.01 7.88 6.15
C PHE A 91 -8.18 6.66 6.56
N CYS A 92 -7.58 6.69 7.74
CA CYS A 92 -6.83 5.58 8.33
C CYS A 92 -7.72 4.37 8.61
N ARG A 93 -8.87 4.57 9.25
CA ARG A 93 -9.87 3.51 9.51
C ARG A 93 -10.35 2.87 8.21
N SER A 94 -10.59 3.65 7.16
CA SER A 94 -10.97 3.14 5.85
C SER A 94 -9.95 2.15 5.31
N ILE A 95 -8.65 2.48 5.34
CA ILE A 95 -7.59 1.56 4.91
C ILE A 95 -7.55 0.32 5.80
N PHE A 96 -7.61 0.51 7.11
CA PHE A 96 -7.54 -0.56 8.09
C PHE A 96 -8.67 -1.56 7.90
N TYR A 97 -9.93 -1.13 7.88
CA TYR A 97 -11.07 -2.05 7.77
C TYR A 97 -11.19 -2.69 6.39
N THR A 98 -10.81 -1.98 5.31
CA THR A 98 -11.15 -2.40 3.94
C THR A 98 -9.97 -2.96 3.14
N CYS A 99 -8.73 -2.82 3.62
CA CYS A 99 -7.50 -3.10 2.86
C CYS A 99 -7.37 -2.35 1.51
N VAL A 100 -8.20 -1.33 1.28
CA VAL A 100 -8.12 -0.49 0.08
C VAL A 100 -6.83 0.31 0.07
N ARG A 101 -6.15 0.36 -1.08
CA ARG A 101 -4.87 1.08 -1.17
C ARG A 101 -5.14 2.59 -1.08
N PRO A 102 -4.22 3.38 -0.49
CA PRO A 102 -4.41 4.83 -0.40
C PRO A 102 -4.71 5.49 -1.75
N LYS A 103 -4.06 5.06 -2.85
CA LYS A 103 -4.34 5.56 -4.20
C LYS A 103 -5.79 5.33 -4.62
N GLU A 104 -6.30 4.12 -4.40
CA GLU A 104 -7.67 3.71 -4.74
C GLU A 104 -8.68 4.46 -3.86
N LEU A 105 -8.38 4.62 -2.57
CA LEU A 105 -9.24 5.28 -1.60
C LEU A 105 -9.52 6.75 -1.95
N ARG A 106 -8.49 7.48 -2.40
CA ARG A 106 -8.66 8.88 -2.90
C ARG A 106 -9.56 8.95 -4.14
N GLY A 107 -9.67 7.85 -4.87
CA GLY A 107 -10.51 7.70 -6.06
C GLY A 107 -12.01 7.52 -5.78
N LEU A 108 -12.38 7.20 -4.54
CA LEU A 108 -13.75 6.87 -4.16
C LEU A 108 -14.68 8.06 -4.25
N ARG A 109 -15.90 7.79 -4.70
CA ARG A 109 -17.00 8.73 -4.76
C ARG A 109 -18.06 8.39 -3.72
N VAL A 110 -18.96 9.32 -3.46
CA VAL A 110 -20.16 9.09 -2.63
C VAL A 110 -20.97 7.92 -3.20
N ALA A 111 -21.19 7.90 -4.52
CA ALA A 111 -21.89 6.82 -5.22
C ALA A 111 -21.26 5.43 -5.09
N ASP A 112 -19.99 5.36 -4.67
CA ASP A 112 -19.28 4.08 -4.51
C ASP A 112 -19.61 3.41 -3.17
N ILE A 113 -20.27 4.12 -2.22
CA ILE A 113 -20.63 3.61 -0.89
C ILE A 113 -22.12 3.26 -0.86
N ASN A 114 -22.43 2.01 -0.52
CA ASN A 114 -23.78 1.54 -0.28
C ASN A 114 -23.88 1.01 1.15
N LEU A 115 -24.34 1.87 2.07
CA LEU A 115 -24.47 1.55 3.49
C LEU A 115 -25.58 0.53 3.76
N ASN A 116 -26.67 0.57 3.00
CA ASN A 116 -27.78 -0.40 3.11
C ASN A 116 -27.30 -1.84 2.89
N ASN A 117 -26.40 -2.03 1.92
CA ASN A 117 -25.81 -3.33 1.62
C ASN A 117 -24.47 -3.56 2.34
N GLY A 118 -23.99 -2.60 3.14
CA GLY A 118 -22.67 -2.67 3.78
C GLY A 118 -21.53 -2.89 2.78
N THR A 119 -21.55 -2.21 1.63
CA THR A 119 -20.56 -2.42 0.55
C THR A 119 -19.95 -1.12 0.03
N MET A 120 -18.75 -1.25 -0.52
CA MET A 120 -18.02 -0.21 -1.22
C MET A 120 -17.49 -0.73 -2.55
N LYS A 121 -17.71 0.01 -3.63
CA LYS A 121 -17.26 -0.31 -4.98
C LYS A 121 -15.94 0.38 -5.29
N VAL A 122 -14.90 -0.40 -5.57
CA VAL A 122 -13.63 0.13 -6.08
C VAL A 122 -13.65 0.04 -7.61
N ARG A 123 -13.86 1.19 -8.25
CA ARG A 123 -14.02 1.31 -9.71
C ARG A 123 -12.72 1.03 -10.46
N MET A 124 -12.85 0.54 -11.69
CA MET A 124 -11.71 0.14 -12.52
C MET A 124 -10.71 1.26 -12.81
N ASP A 125 -11.21 2.48 -13.03
CA ASP A 125 -10.41 3.67 -13.33
C ASP A 125 -9.52 4.13 -12.16
N VAL A 126 -9.83 3.71 -10.94
CA VAL A 126 -9.06 4.08 -9.73
C VAL A 126 -8.14 2.96 -9.23
N MET A 127 -8.26 1.75 -9.78
CA MET A 127 -7.46 0.59 -9.39
C MET A 127 -6.01 0.75 -9.79
N LYS A 128 -5.09 0.23 -8.95
CA LYS A 128 -3.64 0.25 -9.28
C LYS A 128 -3.34 -0.58 -10.52
N THR A 129 -4.00 -1.73 -10.66
CA THR A 129 -3.87 -2.64 -11.79
C THR A 129 -5.14 -2.57 -12.62
N SER A 130 -5.06 -1.92 -13.78
CA SER A 130 -6.19 -1.68 -14.70
C SER A 130 -6.65 -2.93 -15.46
N GLN A 131 -5.99 -4.09 -15.26
CA GLN A 131 -6.23 -5.32 -16.03
C GLN A 131 -7.36 -6.20 -15.48
N LYS A 132 -8.06 -5.82 -14.39
CA LYS A 132 -9.21 -6.62 -13.94
C LYS A 132 -10.41 -6.40 -14.88
N PRO A 133 -11.21 -7.44 -15.17
CA PRO A 133 -12.36 -7.30 -16.07
C PRO A 133 -13.57 -6.62 -15.41
N LYS A 134 -13.56 -6.43 -14.08
CA LYS A 134 -14.70 -5.89 -13.31
C LYS A 134 -14.27 -5.13 -12.06
N PRO A 135 -15.07 -4.13 -11.62
CA PRO A 135 -14.87 -3.47 -10.33
C PRO A 135 -14.84 -4.46 -9.16
N ASP A 136 -14.04 -4.16 -8.15
CA ASP A 136 -14.05 -4.93 -6.90
C ASP A 136 -15.12 -4.40 -5.95
N ILE A 137 -15.88 -5.30 -5.32
CA ILE A 137 -16.78 -4.97 -4.22
C ILE A 137 -16.11 -5.35 -2.90
N VAL A 138 -16.05 -4.40 -1.98
CA VAL A 138 -15.49 -4.57 -0.64
C VAL A 138 -16.63 -4.51 0.37
N HIS A 139 -16.71 -5.51 1.24
CA HIS A 139 -17.65 -5.48 2.36
C HIS A 139 -17.14 -4.55 3.46
N LEU A 140 -18.03 -3.72 3.98
CA LEU A 140 -17.76 -2.81 5.09
C LEU A 140 -18.00 -3.57 6.39
N ASP A 141 -16.97 -3.60 7.23
CA ASP A 141 -17.06 -4.20 8.56
C ASP A 141 -18.11 -3.46 9.41
N ARG A 142 -18.86 -4.19 10.24
CA ARG A 142 -19.90 -3.61 11.12
C ARG A 142 -19.37 -2.51 12.04
N ASN A 143 -18.09 -2.58 12.43
CA ASN A 143 -17.48 -1.56 13.27
C ASN A 143 -17.05 -0.32 12.46
N PHE A 144 -17.01 -0.42 11.14
CA PHE A 144 -16.66 0.70 10.26
C PHE A 144 -17.88 1.49 9.76
N ILE A 145 -19.01 0.82 9.55
CA ILE A 145 -20.26 1.43 9.07
C ILE A 145 -20.67 2.68 9.88
N PRO A 146 -20.65 2.68 11.24
CA PRO A 146 -21.04 3.86 12.02
C PRO A 146 -20.19 5.11 11.73
N HIS A 147 -18.91 4.94 11.38
CA HIS A 147 -18.05 6.06 11.00
C HIS A 147 -18.43 6.68 9.65
N LEU A 148 -19.04 5.90 8.75
CA LEU A 148 -19.51 6.39 7.45
C LEU A 148 -20.91 7.00 7.55
N GLU A 149 -21.78 6.47 8.42
CA GLU A 149 -23.13 7.01 8.65
C GLU A 149 -23.09 8.45 9.16
N GLN A 150 -22.14 8.77 10.04
CA GLN A 150 -21.90 10.12 10.55
C GLN A 150 -21.63 11.17 9.46
N LEU A 151 -21.25 10.74 8.25
CA LEU A 151 -21.00 11.65 7.13
C LEU A 151 -22.27 12.10 6.42
N ASN A 152 -23.43 11.50 6.71
CA ASN A 152 -24.70 11.81 6.04
C ASN A 152 -24.56 11.85 4.51
N LEU A 153 -23.96 10.81 3.93
CA LEU A 153 -23.55 10.75 2.52
C LEU A 153 -24.70 11.06 1.53
N HIS A 154 -25.95 10.77 1.90
CA HIS A 154 -27.14 11.07 1.12
C HIS A 154 -27.37 12.57 0.85
N THR A 155 -26.74 13.45 1.63
CA THR A 155 -26.83 14.91 1.47
C THR A 155 -25.87 15.46 0.41
N PHE A 156 -24.98 14.64 -0.14
CA PHE A 156 -23.95 15.05 -1.10
C PHE A 156 -24.23 14.54 -2.51
N PRO A 157 -23.83 15.27 -3.57
CA PRO A 157 -23.92 14.77 -4.92
C PRO A 157 -23.15 13.45 -5.12
N PRO A 158 -23.73 12.46 -5.83
CA PRO A 158 -23.13 11.12 -5.94
C PRO A 158 -21.73 11.09 -6.56
N HIS A 159 -21.39 12.07 -7.41
CA HIS A 159 -20.10 12.15 -8.10
C HIS A 159 -18.98 12.79 -7.25
N TYR A 160 -19.31 13.37 -6.08
CA TYR A 160 -18.32 13.95 -5.18
C TYR A 160 -17.40 12.89 -4.63
N ARG A 161 -16.16 13.28 -4.31
CA ARG A 161 -15.16 12.42 -3.70
C ARG A 161 -15.46 12.22 -2.24
N LEU A 162 -15.36 10.97 -1.79
CA LEU A 162 -15.51 10.63 -0.37
C LEU A 162 -14.44 11.31 0.48
N PHE A 163 -13.23 11.50 -0.08
CA PHE A 163 -12.10 12.15 0.56
C PHE A 163 -11.68 13.39 -0.23
N SER A 164 -12.20 14.52 0.22
CA SER A 164 -12.07 15.85 -0.37
C SER A 164 -10.67 16.44 -0.22
N GLY A 165 -10.27 17.26 -1.20
CA GLY A 165 -9.13 18.16 -1.11
C GLY A 165 -9.40 19.42 -0.28
N ASN A 166 -10.67 19.79 -0.07
CA ASN A 166 -11.06 20.77 0.95
C ASN A 166 -11.27 20.02 2.26
N PHE A 167 -10.50 20.36 3.30
CA PHE A 167 -10.46 19.63 4.56
C PHE A 167 -11.47 20.10 5.62
N GLU A 168 -12.22 21.18 5.36
CA GLU A 168 -13.33 21.59 6.22
C GLU A 168 -14.43 20.52 6.25
N LYS A 169 -14.54 19.73 5.17
CA LYS A 169 -15.48 18.62 5.04
C LYS A 169 -14.76 17.38 4.53
N VAL A 170 -15.19 16.21 4.99
CA VAL A 170 -14.65 14.94 4.50
C VAL A 170 -14.98 14.73 3.02
N VAL A 171 -16.21 15.03 2.62
CA VAL A 171 -16.73 14.86 1.25
C VAL A 171 -16.66 16.18 0.46
N GLY A 172 -16.33 16.10 -0.82
CA GLY A 172 -16.24 17.30 -1.67
C GLY A 172 -15.92 16.99 -3.13
N GLU A 173 -15.99 18.02 -3.98
CA GLU A 173 -15.86 17.87 -5.43
C GLU A 173 -14.47 17.37 -5.88
N LYS A 174 -13.40 17.93 -5.28
CA LYS A 174 -12.01 17.62 -5.64
C LYS A 174 -11.46 16.54 -4.73
N SER A 175 -10.68 15.62 -5.31
CA SER A 175 -9.99 14.57 -4.56
C SER A 175 -8.87 15.15 -3.70
N VAL A 176 -8.63 14.54 -2.54
CA VAL A 176 -7.43 14.78 -1.74
C VAL A 176 -6.15 14.50 -2.55
N GLY A 177 -5.14 15.35 -2.33
CA GLY A 177 -3.83 15.25 -2.97
C GLY A 177 -3.09 13.95 -2.63
N VAL A 178 -2.11 13.58 -3.45
CA VAL A 178 -1.37 12.31 -3.30
C VAL A 178 -0.61 12.25 -1.97
N ASN A 179 0.09 13.32 -1.62
CA ASN A 179 0.95 13.38 -0.46
C ASN A 179 0.23 13.90 0.80
N THR A 180 -0.97 14.47 0.64
CA THR A 180 -1.68 15.13 1.73
C THR A 180 -2.00 14.19 2.90
N PRO A 181 -2.53 12.96 2.70
CA PRO A 181 -2.79 12.06 3.83
C PRO A 181 -1.52 11.71 4.61
N LEU A 182 -0.39 11.50 3.94
CA LEU A 182 0.88 11.23 4.61
C LEU A 182 1.36 12.46 5.39
N ASN A 183 1.27 13.66 4.81
CA ASN A 183 1.70 14.88 5.47
C ASN A 183 0.88 15.17 6.73
N ARG A 184 -0.44 14.92 6.70
CA ARG A 184 -1.30 15.06 7.89
C ARG A 184 -0.98 14.02 8.96
N LEU A 185 -0.84 12.75 8.56
CA LEU A 185 -0.47 11.68 9.48
C LEU A 185 0.87 11.94 10.17
N LYS A 186 1.84 12.56 9.49
CA LYS A 186 3.14 12.91 10.08
C LYS A 186 3.01 13.76 11.34
N THR A 187 2.03 14.68 11.42
CA THR A 187 1.80 15.48 12.63
C THR A 187 1.48 14.59 13.82
N ALA A 188 0.57 13.63 13.66
CA ALA A 188 0.25 12.66 14.71
C ALA A 188 1.46 11.80 15.08
N LEU A 189 2.20 11.30 14.08
CA LEU A 189 3.40 10.49 14.31
C LEU A 189 4.49 11.27 15.07
N GLN A 190 4.66 12.56 14.79
CA GLN A 190 5.61 13.42 15.50
C GLN A 190 5.20 13.60 16.97
N LYS A 191 3.93 13.92 17.21
CA LYS A 191 3.40 14.11 18.58
C LYS A 191 3.50 12.85 19.43
N LEU A 192 3.39 11.68 18.81
CA LEU A 192 3.47 10.39 19.50
C LEU A 192 4.89 9.79 19.54
N GLY A 193 5.92 10.50 19.06
CA GLY A 193 7.30 9.97 19.03
C GLY A 193 7.47 8.75 18.11
N LEU A 194 6.65 8.67 17.05
CA LEU A 194 6.64 7.60 16.04
C LEU A 194 7.22 8.07 14.69
N ASN A 195 7.48 9.36 14.53
CA ASN A 195 8.11 9.89 13.32
C ASN A 195 9.53 9.31 13.14
N GLY A 196 9.90 8.96 11.91
CA GLY A 196 11.19 8.34 11.60
C GLY A 196 11.25 6.82 11.78
N LYS A 197 10.26 6.19 12.43
CA LYS A 197 10.20 4.73 12.65
C LYS A 197 9.58 3.95 11.47
N GLY A 198 9.71 4.48 10.26
CA GLY A 198 9.17 3.86 9.05
C GLY A 198 7.64 3.83 8.93
N HIS A 199 6.86 4.40 9.86
CA HIS A 199 5.40 4.43 9.76
C HIS A 199 4.87 5.39 8.67
N GLY A 200 3.72 5.06 8.11
CA GLY A 200 2.99 5.92 7.19
C GLY A 200 1.58 5.42 6.92
N VAL A 201 0.92 5.97 5.91
CA VAL A 201 -0.48 5.64 5.60
C VAL A 201 -0.66 4.14 5.27
N TYR A 202 0.32 3.53 4.60
CA TYR A 202 0.26 2.10 4.26
C TYR A 202 0.46 1.18 5.49
N SER A 203 1.00 1.70 6.61
CA SER A 203 1.18 0.95 7.85
C SER A 203 -0.15 0.42 8.39
N PHE A 204 -1.25 1.18 8.25
CA PHE A 204 -2.59 0.72 8.63
C PHE A 204 -3.02 -0.54 7.87
N LYS A 205 -2.67 -0.63 6.59
CA LYS A 205 -2.95 -1.82 5.78
C LYS A 205 -2.12 -3.01 6.25
N HIS A 206 -0.84 -2.80 6.56
CA HIS A 206 0.03 -3.86 7.09
C HIS A 206 -0.45 -4.36 8.46
N THR A 207 -0.70 -3.44 9.40
CA THR A 207 -1.27 -3.77 10.72
C THR A 207 -2.57 -4.56 10.60
N SER A 208 -3.48 -4.12 9.71
CA SER A 208 -4.74 -4.80 9.48
C SER A 208 -4.58 -6.24 8.94
N ASN A 209 -3.57 -6.50 8.12
CA ASN A 209 -3.27 -7.83 7.62
C ASN A 209 -2.69 -8.75 8.69
N ILE A 210 -1.78 -8.22 9.51
CA ILE A 210 -1.21 -8.94 10.66
C ILE A 210 -2.32 -9.29 11.65
N GLN A 211 -3.23 -8.36 11.95
CA GLN A 211 -4.34 -8.65 12.87
C GLN A 211 -5.32 -9.69 12.32
N ARG A 212 -5.63 -9.67 11.02
CA ARG A 212 -6.45 -10.74 10.40
C ARG A 212 -5.77 -12.10 10.48
N LEU A 213 -4.46 -12.16 10.21
CA LEU A 213 -3.68 -13.38 10.32
C LEU A 213 -3.69 -13.91 11.76
N ASN A 214 -3.43 -13.05 12.75
CA ASN A 214 -3.45 -13.41 14.17
C ASN A 214 -4.85 -13.80 14.67
N ALA A 215 -5.90 -13.28 14.04
CA ALA A 215 -7.29 -13.68 14.29
C ALA A 215 -7.68 -15.00 13.59
N GLY A 216 -6.73 -15.71 12.98
CA GLY A 216 -6.96 -17.01 12.36
C GLY A 216 -7.61 -16.95 10.98
N TRP A 217 -7.51 -15.82 10.26
CA TRP A 217 -8.02 -15.77 8.89
C TRP A 217 -7.19 -16.65 7.96
N GLU A 218 -7.87 -17.43 7.15
CA GLU A 218 -7.26 -18.25 6.12
C GLU A 218 -6.58 -17.39 5.04
N LEU A 219 -5.50 -17.89 4.44
CA LEU A 219 -4.77 -17.19 3.37
C LEU A 219 -5.69 -16.76 2.23
N ALA A 220 -6.67 -17.59 1.86
CA ALA A 220 -7.66 -17.29 0.83
C ALA A 220 -8.58 -16.11 1.21
N GLN A 221 -8.94 -15.99 2.49
CA GLN A 221 -9.75 -14.87 3.01
C GLN A 221 -8.94 -13.58 3.00
N ILE A 222 -7.68 -13.62 3.43
CA ILE A 222 -6.76 -12.48 3.39
C ILE A 222 -6.50 -12.05 1.94
N MET A 223 -6.29 -13.00 1.03
CA MET A 223 -6.14 -12.76 -0.40
C MET A 223 -7.35 -12.01 -0.96
N LYS A 224 -8.57 -12.49 -0.65
CA LYS A 224 -9.83 -11.86 -1.07
C LYS A 224 -9.97 -10.44 -0.52
N ALA A 225 -9.66 -10.23 0.77
CA ALA A 225 -9.71 -8.90 1.39
C ALA A 225 -8.73 -7.90 0.76
N ASN A 226 -7.52 -8.34 0.42
CA ASN A 226 -6.52 -7.49 -0.23
C ASN A 226 -6.69 -7.35 -1.73
N ARG A 227 -7.53 -8.21 -2.31
CA ARG A 227 -7.81 -8.29 -3.75
C ARG A 227 -6.54 -8.60 -4.54
N HIS A 228 -5.67 -9.43 -3.95
CA HIS A 228 -4.49 -9.99 -4.60
C HIS A 228 -4.90 -10.97 -5.70
N SER A 229 -4.04 -11.11 -6.70
CA SER A 229 -4.30 -11.94 -7.89
C SER A 229 -4.11 -13.43 -7.63
N SER A 230 -3.29 -13.80 -6.64
CA SER A 230 -2.98 -15.19 -6.32
C SER A 230 -2.66 -15.39 -4.82
N ILE A 231 -2.74 -16.64 -4.38
CA ILE A 231 -2.31 -17.06 -3.04
C ILE A 231 -0.81 -16.77 -2.86
N THR A 232 0.01 -17.08 -3.87
CA THR A 232 1.45 -16.81 -3.85
C THR A 232 1.79 -15.33 -3.68
N GLU A 233 1.01 -14.40 -4.27
CA GLU A 233 1.17 -12.96 -4.02
C GLU A 233 0.89 -12.63 -2.54
N THR A 234 -0.11 -13.26 -1.94
CA THR A 234 -0.48 -13.09 -0.53
C THR A 234 0.57 -13.68 0.41
N GLU A 235 1.11 -14.86 0.12
CA GLU A 235 2.19 -15.48 0.89
C GLU A 235 3.45 -14.61 0.89
N LYS A 236 3.89 -14.14 -0.30
CA LYS A 236 5.05 -13.23 -0.41
C LYS A 236 4.83 -11.95 0.39
N TYR A 237 3.62 -11.39 0.29
CA TYR A 237 3.25 -10.19 1.03
C TYR A 237 3.28 -10.43 2.54
N LEU A 238 2.63 -11.48 3.05
CA LEU A 238 2.56 -11.80 4.47
C LEU A 238 3.92 -12.20 5.04
N LYS A 239 4.75 -12.95 4.29
CA LYS A 239 6.13 -13.27 4.69
C LYS A 239 6.94 -12.00 4.95
N GLY A 240 6.77 -10.99 4.09
CA GLY A 240 7.39 -9.68 4.30
C GLY A 240 6.89 -8.96 5.56
N LEU A 241 5.62 -9.14 5.94
CA LEU A 241 5.07 -8.55 7.17
C LEU A 241 5.48 -9.31 8.44
N LEU A 242 5.51 -10.64 8.38
CA LEU A 242 5.93 -11.49 9.48
C LEU A 242 7.42 -11.30 9.82
N ALA A 243 8.25 -11.01 8.81
CA ALA A 243 9.65 -10.62 9.04
C ALA A 243 9.80 -9.34 9.88
N LEU A 244 8.74 -8.53 10.00
CA LEU A 244 8.70 -7.32 10.84
C LEU A 244 8.07 -7.59 12.22
N THR A 245 7.61 -8.82 12.47
CA THR A 245 6.98 -9.20 13.73
C THR A 245 8.04 -9.71 14.70
N ASP A 246 8.06 -9.14 15.91
CA ASP A 246 8.97 -9.56 16.97
C ASP A 246 8.52 -10.90 17.57
N ILE A 247 9.29 -11.95 17.31
CA ILE A 247 9.01 -13.30 17.82
C ILE A 247 9.62 -13.55 19.21
N SER A 248 10.42 -12.63 19.75
CA SER A 248 11.08 -12.82 21.06
C SER A 248 10.11 -12.96 22.23
N LYS A 249 8.86 -12.53 22.03
CA LYS A 249 7.77 -12.57 23.02
C LYS A 249 6.86 -13.79 22.88
N LEU A 250 7.10 -14.65 21.88
CA LEU A 250 6.32 -15.87 21.70
C LEU A 250 6.89 -16.97 22.60
N GLU A 251 6.05 -17.52 23.46
CA GLU A 251 6.41 -18.66 24.29
C GLU A 251 6.56 -19.91 23.41
N VAL A 252 7.70 -20.58 23.54
CA VAL A 252 7.88 -21.92 22.97
C VAL A 252 7.14 -22.90 23.88
N PRO A 253 6.19 -23.70 23.36
CA PRO A 253 5.47 -24.67 24.18
C PRO A 253 6.45 -25.57 24.93
N ALA A 254 6.31 -25.64 26.26
CA ALA A 254 7.05 -26.58 27.09
C ALA A 254 6.52 -28.00 26.85
N PHE A 255 7.43 -28.98 26.79
CA PHE A 255 7.10 -30.40 26.72
C PHE A 255 6.60 -30.93 28.07
#